data_AF-A0A3D5SPL2-F1
#
_entry.id   AF-A0A3D5SPL2-F1
#
_cell.length_a   1.000
_cell.length_b   1.000
_cell.length_c   1.000
_cell.angle_alpha   90.00
_cell.angle_beta   90.00
_cell.angle_gamma   90.00
#
_symmetry.space_group_name_H-M   'P 1'
#
loop_
_entity.id
_entity.type
_entity.pdbx_description
1 polymer ?
#
loop_
_entity_poly.entity_id
_entity_poly.type
_entity_poly.pdbx_seq_one_letter_code
_entity_poly.pdbx_strand_id
1 'polypeptide(L)'
;MLLTGWTDYAWSSDNVAASQAGKSMMLPALQVKDANGSWRTVIEDIGIPVGRPQTVTVDLTGKFLSSSREVRIVTNMRILWDQILVDTSGEQPALQLTRLDPISANLRWRGFSREVTPDGREPFGYDYQQVSFTSPWKVMPGRYTREGDVRELLLKSDDMFVISRPGDEISLSFDARRLSPLPSGWARTFLLYADGFSKEMDINSASPDQVSPLPFHGMTKYPYTNPEAYPMTAARRAYMDRYNTRLVTTEIPSIDTILTSTANLVSKSQRERAPR
;
A
#
# COMPACT_ATOMS: atom_id res chain seq x y z
N MET A 1 13.33 7.35 -20.07
CA MET A 1 13.83 8.13 -18.91
C MET A 1 13.58 7.33 -17.64
N LEU A 2 14.51 7.38 -16.69
CA LEU A 2 14.48 6.64 -15.43
C LEU A 2 14.58 7.66 -14.30
N LEU A 3 13.58 7.70 -13.43
CA LEU A 3 13.46 8.67 -12.35
C LEU A 3 13.53 7.95 -11.01
N THR A 4 14.65 8.06 -10.32
CA THR A 4 14.83 7.48 -8.99
C THR A 4 14.59 8.54 -7.93
N GLY A 5 13.73 8.23 -6.97
CA GLY A 5 13.39 9.11 -5.86
C GLY A 5 12.42 8.45 -4.90
N TRP A 6 11.82 9.24 -4.02
CA TRP A 6 10.77 8.81 -3.10
C TRP A 6 9.73 9.92 -2.88
N THR A 7 8.54 9.52 -2.43
CA THR A 7 7.43 10.44 -2.17
C THR A 7 7.18 10.52 -0.68
N ASP A 8 7.18 11.74 -0.15
CA ASP A 8 6.61 12.04 1.16
C ASP A 8 5.11 12.26 1.00
N TYR A 9 4.32 11.32 1.52
CA TYR A 9 2.87 11.30 1.30
C TYR A 9 2.16 12.32 2.19
N ALA A 10 1.20 13.02 1.60
CA ALA A 10 0.20 13.74 2.38
C ALA A 10 -0.67 12.74 3.16
N TRP A 11 -0.83 12.97 4.46
CA TRP A 11 -1.70 12.14 5.30
C TRP A 11 -3.17 12.45 5.01
N SER A 12 -4.09 11.56 5.42
CA SER A 12 -5.52 11.77 5.18
C SER A 12 -6.02 13.11 5.73
N SER A 13 -5.50 13.54 6.87
CA SER A 13 -5.79 14.86 7.44
C SER A 13 -5.33 16.02 6.54
N ASP A 14 -4.14 15.92 5.94
CA ASP A 14 -3.62 16.92 4.99
C ASP A 14 -4.48 16.97 3.73
N ASN A 15 -4.91 15.80 3.23
CA ASN A 15 -5.79 15.69 2.06
C ASN A 15 -7.16 16.33 2.32
N VAL A 16 -7.74 16.14 3.51
CA VAL A 16 -9.00 16.80 3.90
C VAL A 16 -8.81 18.31 3.94
N ALA A 17 -7.76 18.80 4.60
CA ALA A 17 -7.48 20.24 4.67
C ALA A 17 -7.27 20.86 3.28
N ALA A 18 -6.53 20.18 2.40
CA ALA A 18 -6.34 20.60 1.02
C ALA A 18 -7.67 20.68 0.25
N SER A 19 -8.52 19.64 0.36
CA SER A 19 -9.83 19.62 -0.28
C SER A 19 -10.75 20.73 0.21
N GLN A 20 -10.77 21.00 1.53
CA GLN A 20 -11.56 22.10 2.11
C GLN A 20 -11.07 23.48 1.64
N ALA A 21 -9.77 23.60 1.34
CA ALA A 21 -9.18 24.79 0.73
C ALA A 21 -9.37 24.86 -0.80
N GLY A 22 -10.16 23.95 -1.40
CA GLY A 22 -10.38 23.89 -2.85
C GLY A 22 -9.15 23.48 -3.66
N LYS A 23 -8.16 22.85 -3.01
CA LYS A 23 -6.95 22.35 -3.67
C LYS A 23 -7.12 20.88 -4.04
N SER A 24 -6.61 20.51 -5.20
CA SER A 24 -6.49 19.12 -5.64
C SER A 24 -5.03 18.70 -5.73
N MET A 25 -4.80 17.40 -5.55
CA MET A 25 -3.49 16.80 -5.79
C MET A 25 -3.23 16.76 -7.31
N MET A 26 -2.03 17.16 -7.71
CA MET A 26 -1.55 17.08 -9.08
C MET A 26 -0.44 16.05 -9.15
N LEU A 27 -0.77 14.86 -9.67
CA LEU A 27 0.24 13.85 -9.99
C LEU A 27 1.30 14.44 -10.94
N PRO A 28 2.53 13.91 -10.94
CA PRO A 28 3.57 14.43 -11.82
C PRO A 28 3.17 14.31 -13.29
N ALA A 29 3.04 15.47 -13.94
CA ALA A 29 2.86 15.57 -15.38
C ALA A 29 4.18 15.91 -16.06
N LEU A 30 4.41 15.38 -17.25
CA LEU A 30 5.60 15.65 -18.05
C LEU A 30 5.28 16.59 -19.21
N GLN A 31 6.07 17.65 -19.28
CA GLN A 31 5.98 18.69 -20.30
C GLN A 31 7.26 18.77 -21.13
N VAL A 32 7.09 19.11 -22.41
CA VAL A 32 8.16 19.44 -23.35
C VAL A 32 7.84 20.76 -24.07
N LYS A 33 8.82 21.34 -24.76
CA LYS A 33 8.58 22.56 -25.56
C LYS A 33 8.08 22.23 -26.97
N ASP A 34 7.02 22.92 -27.39
CA ASP A 34 6.59 22.95 -28.80
C ASP A 34 7.54 23.81 -29.66
N ALA A 35 7.27 23.88 -30.97
CA ALA A 35 8.09 24.64 -31.92
C ALA A 35 8.15 26.16 -31.62
N ASN A 36 7.18 26.69 -30.87
CA ASN A 36 7.14 28.09 -30.43
C ASN A 36 7.83 28.29 -29.07
N GLY A 37 8.44 27.25 -28.51
CA GLY A 37 9.07 27.29 -27.19
C GLY A 37 8.10 27.24 -26.00
N SER A 38 6.80 27.02 -26.24
CA SER A 38 5.79 26.93 -25.19
C SER A 38 5.74 25.53 -24.59
N TRP A 39 5.56 25.44 -23.27
CA TRP A 39 5.44 24.16 -22.57
C TRP A 39 4.10 23.49 -22.86
N ARG A 40 4.14 22.21 -23.22
CA ARG A 40 2.97 21.36 -23.49
C ARG A 40 3.09 20.08 -22.69
N THR A 41 2.02 19.72 -21.97
CA THR A 41 1.90 18.41 -21.35
C THR A 41 1.79 17.34 -22.43
N VAL A 42 2.67 16.33 -22.37
CA VAL A 42 2.70 15.20 -23.31
C VAL A 42 2.46 13.86 -22.62
N ILE A 43 2.56 13.85 -21.28
CA ILE A 43 2.13 12.75 -20.41
C ILE A 43 1.50 13.40 -19.17
N GLU A 44 0.21 13.15 -18.94
CA GLU A 44 -0.56 13.75 -17.82
C GLU A 44 -0.13 13.18 -16.46
N ASP A 45 0.30 11.91 -16.45
CA ASP A 45 0.72 11.21 -15.25
C ASP A 45 1.90 10.28 -15.59
N ILE A 46 3.08 10.60 -15.04
CA ILE A 46 4.27 9.75 -15.16
C ILE A 46 4.45 8.81 -13.96
N GLY A 47 3.49 8.78 -13.03
CA GLY A 47 3.55 8.01 -11.79
C GLY A 47 4.41 8.67 -10.71
N ILE A 48 4.48 7.99 -9.56
CA ILE A 48 5.28 8.39 -8.40
C ILE A 48 6.10 7.21 -7.87
N PRO A 49 7.30 7.45 -7.31
CA PRO A 49 7.98 6.43 -6.52
C PRO A 49 7.26 6.22 -5.18
N VAL A 50 6.88 4.98 -4.87
CA VAL A 50 6.01 4.70 -3.72
C VAL A 50 6.78 4.39 -2.42
N GLY A 51 6.78 5.34 -1.49
CA GLY A 51 7.22 5.22 -0.09
C GLY A 51 8.73 5.06 0.16
N ARG A 52 9.40 4.17 -0.58
CA ARG A 52 10.86 3.96 -0.51
C ARG A 52 11.52 4.42 -1.82
N PRO A 53 12.83 4.67 -1.82
CA PRO A 53 13.57 4.95 -3.05
C PRO A 53 13.30 3.90 -4.12
N GLN A 54 12.69 4.33 -5.22
CA GLN A 54 12.28 3.50 -6.33
C GLN A 54 12.52 4.24 -7.65
N THR A 55 12.72 3.48 -8.71
CA THR A 55 12.87 4.02 -10.06
C THR A 55 11.55 3.90 -10.82
N VAL A 56 11.03 5.03 -11.28
CA VAL A 56 9.91 5.11 -12.21
C VAL A 56 10.45 5.22 -13.64
N THR A 57 9.89 4.44 -14.55
CA THR A 57 10.26 4.45 -15.97
C THR A 57 9.26 5.26 -16.77
N VAL A 58 9.74 6.23 -17.55
CA VAL A 58 8.92 7.07 -18.43
C VAL A 58 9.40 6.92 -19.86
N ASP A 59 8.52 6.43 -20.73
CA ASP A 59 8.80 6.33 -22.16
C ASP A 59 8.62 7.70 -22.85
N LEU A 60 9.73 8.22 -23.38
CA LEU A 60 9.77 9.50 -24.09
C LEU A 60 9.73 9.32 -25.62
N THR A 61 9.60 8.09 -26.11
CA THR A 61 9.56 7.79 -27.54
C THR A 61 8.39 8.52 -28.20
N GLY A 62 8.70 9.34 -29.21
CA GLY A 62 7.71 10.14 -29.92
C GLY A 62 7.05 11.26 -29.09
N LYS A 63 7.56 11.59 -27.90
CA LYS A 63 6.96 12.62 -27.02
C LYS A 63 7.47 14.03 -27.25
N PHE A 64 8.59 14.22 -27.94
CA PHE A 64 9.15 15.55 -28.20
C PHE A 64 8.44 16.23 -29.38
N LEU A 65 7.95 17.45 -29.16
CA LEU A 65 7.18 18.24 -30.13
C LEU A 65 8.03 19.21 -30.97
N SER A 66 9.35 19.24 -30.72
CA SER A 66 10.31 20.12 -31.40
C SER A 66 11.73 19.54 -31.32
N SER A 67 12.73 20.28 -31.80
CA SER A 67 14.15 19.95 -31.59
C SER A 67 14.62 20.15 -30.15
N SER A 68 13.85 20.84 -29.29
CA SER A 68 14.18 20.98 -27.87
C SER A 68 14.15 19.62 -27.17
N ARG A 69 15.09 19.42 -26.25
CA ARG A 69 15.20 18.24 -25.38
C ARG A 69 15.06 18.59 -23.90
N GLU A 70 14.59 19.81 -23.63
CA GLU A 70 14.22 20.21 -22.28
C GLU A 70 12.93 19.51 -21.87
N VAL A 71 12.93 18.97 -20.66
CA VAL A 71 11.80 18.29 -20.04
C VAL A 71 11.48 19.00 -18.74
N ARG A 72 10.20 19.12 -18.43
CA ARG A 72 9.72 19.68 -17.16
C ARG A 72 8.74 18.70 -16.53
N ILE A 73 8.92 18.44 -15.25
CA ILE A 73 7.96 17.71 -14.42
C ILE A 73 7.20 18.74 -13.60
N VAL A 74 5.87 18.68 -13.62
CA VAL A 74 4.99 19.61 -12.89
C VAL A 74 4.13 18.81 -11.92
N THR A 75 4.19 19.16 -10.64
CA THR A 75 3.41 18.54 -9.57
C THR A 75 3.31 19.50 -8.38
N ASN A 76 2.34 19.28 -7.50
CA ASN A 76 2.30 19.89 -6.16
C ASN A 76 2.58 18.88 -5.04
N MET A 77 2.97 17.66 -5.38
CA MET A 77 3.35 16.62 -4.43
C MET A 77 4.79 16.83 -3.94
N ARG A 78 5.06 16.41 -2.71
CA ARG A 78 6.42 16.41 -2.15
C ARG A 78 7.18 15.16 -2.60
N ILE A 79 7.71 15.23 -3.82
CA ILE A 79 8.54 14.16 -4.40
C ILE A 79 9.99 14.61 -4.39
N LEU A 80 10.85 13.78 -3.80
CA LEU A 80 12.28 14.01 -3.72
C LEU A 80 12.96 13.14 -4.78
N TRP A 81 13.45 13.78 -5.84
CA TRP A 81 14.17 13.12 -6.92
C TRP A 81 15.66 13.09 -6.61
N ASP A 82 16.22 11.88 -6.56
CA ASP A 82 17.64 11.66 -6.28
C ASP A 82 18.46 11.54 -7.56
N GLN A 83 17.90 10.91 -8.60
CA GLN A 83 18.60 10.68 -9.86
C GLN A 83 17.63 10.64 -11.05
N ILE A 84 18.03 11.29 -12.15
CA ILE A 84 17.36 11.21 -13.44
C ILE A 84 18.35 10.69 -14.47
N LEU A 85 18.05 9.54 -15.08
CA LEU A 85 18.83 8.98 -16.17
C LEU A 85 18.00 8.94 -17.46
N VAL A 86 18.69 9.05 -18.60
CA VAL A 86 18.07 8.92 -19.91
C VAL A 86 18.70 7.72 -20.60
N ASP A 87 17.85 6.80 -21.03
CA ASP A 87 18.25 5.71 -21.90
C ASP A 87 17.92 6.10 -23.35
N THR A 88 18.93 6.01 -24.21
CA THR A 88 18.83 6.23 -25.67
C THR A 88 19.30 5.00 -26.44
N SER A 89 19.45 3.85 -25.78
CA SER A 89 19.77 2.60 -26.44
C SER A 89 18.67 2.22 -27.44
N GLY A 90 19.08 1.82 -28.64
CA GLY A 90 18.15 1.55 -29.75
C GLY A 90 17.57 0.13 -29.74
N GLU A 91 18.26 -0.81 -29.10
CA GLU A 91 17.82 -2.21 -28.98
C GLU A 91 17.51 -2.52 -27.52
N GLN A 92 16.28 -2.99 -27.27
CA GLN A 92 15.98 -3.56 -25.97
C GLN A 92 16.67 -4.93 -25.87
N PRO A 93 17.39 -5.21 -24.76
CA PRO A 93 17.97 -6.53 -24.56
C PRO A 93 16.86 -7.57 -24.53
N ALA A 94 17.16 -8.77 -25.03
CA ALA A 94 16.23 -9.88 -24.96
C ALA A 94 15.82 -10.13 -23.49
N LEU A 95 14.52 -10.05 -23.21
CA LEU A 95 13.95 -10.27 -21.88
C LEU A 95 13.20 -11.60 -21.88
N GLN A 96 13.51 -12.46 -20.89
CA GLN A 96 12.76 -13.67 -20.65
C GLN A 96 12.04 -13.60 -19.30
N LEU A 97 10.72 -13.53 -19.34
CA LEU A 97 9.88 -13.58 -18.15
C LEU A 97 9.52 -15.04 -17.83
N THR A 98 9.77 -15.47 -16.59
CA THR A 98 9.32 -16.76 -16.07
C THR A 98 8.51 -16.52 -14.80
N ARG A 99 7.21 -16.85 -14.83
CA ARG A 99 6.35 -16.77 -13.65
C ARG A 99 6.49 -18.03 -12.82
N LEU A 100 6.72 -17.88 -11.52
CA LEU A 100 6.72 -18.97 -10.56
C LEU A 100 5.60 -18.77 -9.55
N ASP A 101 4.84 -19.82 -9.30
CA ASP A 101 3.96 -19.89 -8.14
C ASP A 101 4.78 -20.24 -6.89
N PRO A 102 4.46 -19.65 -5.72
CA PRO A 102 5.14 -20.00 -4.48
C PRO A 102 4.87 -21.47 -4.15
N ILE A 103 5.90 -22.25 -3.79
CA ILE A 103 5.74 -23.63 -3.31
C ILE A 103 5.27 -23.70 -1.85
N SER A 104 5.47 -22.62 -1.10
CA SER A 104 4.94 -22.43 0.24
C SER A 104 4.57 -20.96 0.46
N ALA A 105 3.50 -20.73 1.22
CA ALA A 105 3.13 -19.41 1.71
C ALA A 105 2.56 -19.53 3.12
N ASN A 106 3.29 -19.04 4.12
CA ASN A 106 2.93 -19.16 5.51
C ASN A 106 2.65 -17.78 6.11
N LEU A 107 1.41 -17.52 6.50
CA LEU A 107 1.03 -16.36 7.29
C LEU A 107 1.34 -16.62 8.76
N ARG A 108 2.03 -15.70 9.41
CA ARG A 108 2.29 -15.72 10.85
C ARG A 108 2.31 -14.32 11.43
N TRP A 109 1.99 -14.19 12.71
CA TRP A 109 2.34 -12.96 13.42
C TRP A 109 3.84 -12.97 13.73
N ARG A 110 4.59 -12.05 13.12
CA ARG A 110 6.03 -11.93 13.33
C ARG A 110 6.37 -10.76 14.26
N GLY A 111 5.57 -9.70 14.24
CA GLY A 111 5.96 -8.38 14.75
C GLY A 111 6.53 -7.50 13.65
N PHE A 112 7.19 -6.42 14.04
CA PHE A 112 7.55 -5.32 13.15
C PHE A 112 9.04 -5.24 12.91
N SER A 113 9.45 -5.06 11.67
CA SER A 113 10.86 -4.83 11.33
C SER A 113 11.31 -3.48 11.88
N ARG A 114 12.50 -3.43 12.46
CA ARG A 114 13.05 -2.20 13.04
C ARG A 114 13.30 -1.17 11.93
N GLU A 115 12.78 0.04 12.11
CA GLU A 115 13.09 1.18 11.25
C GLU A 115 14.58 1.51 11.33
N VAL A 116 15.19 1.75 10.17
CA VAL A 116 16.60 2.12 10.04
C VAL A 116 16.75 3.24 9.04
N THR A 117 17.68 4.16 9.30
CA THR A 117 18.06 5.22 8.37
C THR A 117 19.57 5.42 8.45
N PRO A 118 20.27 5.63 7.32
CA PRO A 118 21.71 5.86 7.33
C PRO A 118 22.14 7.12 8.10
N ASP A 119 21.33 8.18 8.09
CA ASP A 119 21.69 9.51 8.59
C ASP A 119 20.71 10.08 9.64
N GLY A 120 19.74 9.29 10.08
CA GLY A 120 18.72 9.73 11.04
C GLY A 120 17.53 10.46 10.41
N ARG A 121 17.44 10.53 9.09
CA ARG A 121 16.38 11.21 8.35
C ARG A 121 15.64 10.26 7.42
N GLU A 122 14.50 10.72 6.91
CA GLU A 122 13.75 10.02 5.86
C GLU A 122 14.54 9.95 4.53
N PRO A 123 14.28 8.93 3.69
CA PRO A 123 13.27 7.87 3.87
C PRO A 123 13.78 6.72 4.75
N PHE A 124 12.90 6.17 5.59
CA PHE A 124 13.22 5.01 6.44
C PHE A 124 13.28 3.70 5.64
N GLY A 125 14.29 2.88 5.93
CA GLY A 125 14.35 1.46 5.61
C GLY A 125 13.90 0.60 6.79
N TYR A 126 13.86 -0.72 6.60
CA TYR A 126 13.43 -1.67 7.63
C TYR A 126 14.36 -2.88 7.69
N ASP A 127 14.96 -3.13 8.85
CA ASP A 127 15.81 -4.29 9.10
C ASP A 127 14.94 -5.51 9.42
N TYR A 128 14.89 -6.45 8.48
CA TYR A 128 14.12 -7.69 8.62
C TYR A 128 14.70 -8.65 9.67
N GLN A 129 15.94 -8.53 10.10
CA GLN A 129 16.48 -9.42 11.14
C GLN A 129 16.12 -8.94 12.56
N GLN A 130 15.72 -7.69 12.70
CA GLN A 130 15.41 -7.08 13.99
C GLN A 130 13.92 -6.90 14.16
N VAL A 131 13.35 -7.63 15.11
CA VAL A 131 11.91 -7.68 15.37
C VAL A 131 11.56 -6.87 16.61
N SER A 132 10.63 -5.93 16.47
CA SER A 132 9.93 -5.28 17.56
C SER A 132 8.55 -5.91 17.74
N PHE A 133 8.13 -6.11 18.99
CA PHE A 133 6.77 -6.55 19.32
C PHE A 133 5.85 -5.39 19.74
N THR A 134 6.40 -4.17 19.82
CA THR A 134 5.61 -2.97 20.11
C THR A 134 4.90 -2.52 18.84
N SER A 135 3.56 -2.52 18.86
CA SER A 135 2.74 -1.97 17.77
C SER A 135 2.44 -0.50 18.04
N PRO A 136 2.89 0.44 17.19
CA PRO A 136 2.38 1.81 17.19
C PRO A 136 0.98 1.93 16.54
N TRP A 137 0.51 0.89 15.84
CA TRP A 137 -0.73 0.97 15.05
C TRP A 137 -1.93 0.37 15.78
N LYS A 138 -3.10 0.98 15.53
CA LYS A 138 -4.43 0.42 15.81
C LYS A 138 -4.58 -0.94 15.13
N VAL A 139 -5.41 -1.81 15.71
CA VAL A 139 -5.88 -3.02 15.02
C VAL A 139 -7.39 -2.88 14.84
N MET A 140 -7.85 -2.82 13.60
CA MET A 140 -9.28 -2.70 13.31
C MET A 140 -10.05 -3.95 13.77
N PRO A 141 -11.16 -3.82 14.51
CA PRO A 141 -12.10 -4.90 14.75
C PRO A 141 -12.52 -5.64 13.47
N GLY A 142 -12.67 -6.97 13.56
CA GLY A 142 -13.09 -7.80 12.44
C GLY A 142 -12.42 -9.17 12.39
N ARG A 143 -12.64 -9.88 11.28
CA ARG A 143 -12.12 -11.24 11.06
C ARG A 143 -10.92 -11.19 10.11
N TYR A 144 -9.78 -11.67 10.60
CA TYR A 144 -8.52 -11.78 9.88
C TYR A 144 -8.26 -13.23 9.49
N THR A 145 -7.45 -13.43 8.45
CA THR A 145 -7.03 -14.76 8.00
C THR A 145 -6.22 -15.46 9.10
N ARG A 146 -6.46 -16.75 9.34
CA ARG A 146 -5.73 -17.59 10.29
C ARG A 146 -4.26 -17.72 9.90
N GLU A 147 -3.41 -17.93 10.90
CA GLU A 147 -2.01 -18.26 10.66
C GLU A 147 -1.88 -19.66 10.04
N GLY A 148 -0.72 -19.94 9.46
CA GLY A 148 -0.43 -21.17 8.75
C GLY A 148 -0.44 -21.01 7.24
N ASP A 149 -0.67 -22.11 6.54
CA ASP A 149 -0.67 -22.15 5.07
C ASP A 149 -1.83 -21.33 4.50
N VAL A 150 -1.47 -20.38 3.62
CA VAL A 150 -2.36 -19.49 2.87
C VAL A 150 -2.07 -19.54 1.35
N ARG A 151 -1.26 -20.51 0.88
CA ARG A 151 -0.80 -20.58 -0.51
C ARG A 151 -1.93 -20.54 -1.51
N GLU A 152 -3.03 -21.25 -1.24
CA GLU A 152 -4.17 -21.29 -2.16
C GLU A 152 -4.81 -19.91 -2.42
N LEU A 153 -4.73 -18.99 -1.45
CA LEU A 153 -5.26 -17.62 -1.57
C LEU A 153 -4.33 -16.70 -2.37
N LEU A 154 -3.10 -17.12 -2.66
CA LEU A 154 -2.09 -16.30 -3.33
C LEU A 154 -1.81 -16.77 -4.77
N LEU A 155 -2.52 -17.79 -5.25
CA LEU A 155 -2.33 -18.32 -6.61
C LEU A 155 -3.10 -17.52 -7.67
N LYS A 156 -4.11 -16.73 -7.26
CA LYS A 156 -5.01 -16.02 -8.17
C LYS A 156 -5.47 -14.70 -7.56
N SER A 157 -5.82 -13.74 -8.42
CA SER A 157 -6.50 -12.50 -8.07
C SER A 157 -8.01 -12.68 -8.27
N ASP A 158 -8.74 -13.11 -7.24
CA ASP A 158 -10.16 -13.48 -7.33
C ASP A 158 -11.05 -12.92 -6.19
N ASP A 159 -10.57 -11.86 -5.55
CA ASP A 159 -11.11 -11.22 -4.35
C ASP A 159 -11.16 -12.12 -3.09
N MET A 160 -10.51 -13.28 -3.07
CA MET A 160 -10.25 -14.03 -1.83
C MET A 160 -8.87 -13.64 -1.29
N PHE A 161 -8.84 -12.88 -0.20
CA PHE A 161 -7.62 -12.25 0.28
C PHE A 161 -6.97 -13.00 1.45
N VAL A 162 -5.66 -12.84 1.59
CA VAL A 162 -5.06 -12.94 2.93
C VAL A 162 -5.31 -11.61 3.64
N ILE A 163 -6.18 -11.63 4.65
CA ILE A 163 -6.49 -10.47 5.48
C ILE A 163 -5.48 -10.42 6.64
N SER A 164 -4.41 -9.64 6.45
CA SER A 164 -3.35 -9.43 7.44
C SER A 164 -3.71 -8.35 8.46
N ARG A 165 -3.29 -8.52 9.71
CA ARG A 165 -3.28 -7.47 10.75
C ARG A 165 -1.88 -6.87 10.89
N PRO A 166 -1.71 -5.70 11.55
CA PRO A 166 -0.39 -5.17 11.86
C PRO A 166 0.52 -6.20 12.53
N GLY A 167 1.72 -6.36 12.00
CA GLY A 167 2.75 -7.29 12.49
C GLY A 167 2.66 -8.69 11.91
N ASP A 168 1.66 -8.98 11.08
CA ASP A 168 1.68 -10.19 10.28
C ASP A 168 2.72 -10.13 9.17
N GLU A 169 3.22 -11.31 8.80
CA GLU A 169 4.10 -11.55 7.67
C GLU A 169 3.60 -12.77 6.90
N ILE A 170 3.72 -12.74 5.56
CA ILE A 170 3.63 -13.94 4.72
C ILE A 170 5.03 -14.33 4.27
N SER A 171 5.54 -15.45 4.78
CA SER A 171 6.80 -16.04 4.30
C SER A 171 6.52 -16.85 3.04
N LEU A 172 7.18 -16.50 1.93
CA LEU A 172 7.05 -17.17 0.63
C LEU A 172 8.31 -17.95 0.29
N SER A 173 8.16 -19.10 -0.36
CA SER A 173 9.29 -19.80 -0.99
C SER A 173 8.96 -20.21 -2.42
N PHE A 174 9.95 -20.15 -3.31
CA PHE A 174 9.83 -20.50 -4.72
C PHE A 174 10.87 -21.56 -5.07
N ASP A 175 10.51 -22.51 -5.94
CA ASP A 175 11.45 -23.54 -6.38
C ASP A 175 12.34 -23.02 -7.51
N ALA A 176 13.57 -22.65 -7.15
CA ALA A 176 14.56 -22.17 -8.11
C ALA A 176 14.95 -23.21 -9.17
N ARG A 177 14.75 -24.51 -8.91
CA ARG A 177 15.05 -25.59 -9.87
C ARG A 177 14.11 -25.59 -11.08
N ARG A 178 12.97 -24.89 -10.98
CA ARG A 178 12.03 -24.69 -12.10
C ARG A 178 12.51 -23.63 -13.10
N LEU A 179 13.59 -22.91 -12.79
CA LEU A 179 14.16 -21.90 -13.67
C LEU A 179 15.20 -22.53 -14.60
N SER A 180 15.14 -22.18 -15.88
CA SER A 180 16.18 -22.58 -16.84
C SER A 180 17.54 -22.01 -16.45
N PRO A 181 18.66 -22.68 -16.81
CA PRO A 181 19.99 -22.09 -16.71
C PRO A 181 20.06 -20.75 -17.46
N LEU A 182 20.87 -19.81 -16.96
CA LEU A 182 21.06 -18.53 -17.63
C LEU A 182 21.96 -18.69 -18.86
N PRO A 183 21.58 -18.11 -20.01
CA PRO A 183 22.51 -17.98 -21.12
C PRO A 183 23.73 -17.14 -20.72
N SER A 184 24.85 -17.34 -21.43
CA SER A 184 26.07 -16.56 -21.19
C SER A 184 25.81 -15.05 -21.36
N GLY A 185 26.29 -14.24 -20.42
CA GLY A 185 26.10 -12.79 -20.41
C GLY A 185 24.76 -12.30 -19.87
N TRP A 186 23.84 -13.19 -19.48
CA TRP A 186 22.55 -12.81 -18.92
C TRP A 186 22.61 -12.66 -17.39
N ALA A 187 21.88 -11.68 -16.86
CA ALA A 187 21.61 -11.53 -15.44
C ALA A 187 20.18 -11.95 -15.11
N ARG A 188 19.94 -12.40 -13.89
CA ARG A 188 18.60 -12.70 -13.37
C ARG A 188 18.20 -11.66 -12.34
N THR A 189 17.00 -11.13 -12.50
CA THR A 189 16.32 -10.33 -11.47
C THR A 189 15.04 -11.03 -11.03
N PHE A 190 14.56 -10.67 -9.84
CA PHE A 190 13.33 -11.21 -9.27
C PHE A 190 12.37 -10.06 -8.99
N LEU A 191 11.13 -10.21 -9.45
CA LEU A 191 10.05 -9.29 -9.15
C LEU A 191 8.98 -10.05 -8.38
N LEU A 192 8.61 -9.52 -7.21
CA LEU A 192 7.44 -9.98 -6.48
C LEU A 192 6.23 -9.18 -6.98
N TYR A 193 5.29 -9.86 -7.61
CA TYR A 193 4.01 -9.28 -8.01
C TYR A 193 2.98 -9.56 -6.92
N ALA A 194 2.41 -8.50 -6.35
CA ALA A 194 1.35 -8.57 -5.36
C ALA A 194 0.13 -7.81 -5.87
N ASP A 195 -1.05 -8.35 -5.56
CA ASP A 195 -2.35 -7.81 -5.93
C ASP A 195 -3.23 -7.81 -4.69
N GLY A 196 -3.82 -6.67 -4.37
CA GLY A 196 -4.57 -6.50 -3.13
C GLY A 196 -4.88 -5.06 -2.79
N PHE A 197 -5.47 -4.88 -1.61
CA PHE A 197 -5.94 -3.60 -1.11
C PHE A 197 -5.30 -3.28 0.24
N SER A 198 -4.98 -2.01 0.45
CA SER A 198 -4.63 -1.49 1.78
C SER A 198 -5.84 -0.75 2.36
N LYS A 199 -6.19 -1.03 3.62
CA LYS A 199 -7.19 -0.26 4.37
C LYS A 199 -6.49 0.66 5.36
N GLU A 200 -6.73 1.95 5.21
CA GLU A 200 -6.18 3.00 6.07
C GLU A 200 -6.98 3.14 7.37
N MET A 201 -6.28 3.48 8.45
CA MET A 201 -6.81 3.58 9.81
C MET A 201 -6.91 5.03 10.31
N ASP A 202 -6.44 6.02 9.54
CA ASP A 202 -6.64 7.44 9.85
C ASP A 202 -8.14 7.75 9.93
N ILE A 203 -8.55 8.56 10.92
CA ILE A 203 -9.95 8.91 11.20
C ILE A 203 -10.70 9.56 10.03
N ASN A 204 -9.97 10.21 9.12
CA ASN A 204 -10.51 10.84 7.91
C ASN A 204 -10.61 9.87 6.73
N SER A 205 -10.19 8.61 6.92
CA SER A 205 -10.38 7.55 5.93
C SER A 205 -11.81 7.07 5.95
N ALA A 206 -12.24 6.46 4.85
CA ALA A 206 -13.65 6.19 4.66
C ALA A 206 -14.21 4.99 5.45
N SER A 207 -13.35 4.11 5.99
CA SER A 207 -13.75 3.03 6.90
C SER A 207 -12.61 2.64 7.87
N PRO A 208 -12.24 3.51 8.82
CA PRO A 208 -11.01 3.36 9.61
C PRO A 208 -11.17 2.48 10.86
N ASP A 209 -12.41 2.06 11.15
CA ASP A 209 -12.76 1.44 12.43
C ASP A 209 -13.02 -0.05 12.35
N GLN A 210 -13.00 -0.65 11.16
CA GLN A 210 -13.32 -2.06 11.00
C GLN A 210 -12.77 -2.65 9.70
N VAL A 211 -12.48 -3.96 9.72
CA VAL A 211 -12.00 -4.71 8.55
C VAL A 211 -13.06 -4.74 7.43
N SER A 212 -14.31 -4.99 7.78
CA SER A 212 -15.42 -5.02 6.82
C SER A 212 -15.95 -3.61 6.52
N PRO A 213 -16.61 -3.38 5.36
CA PRO A 213 -16.67 -4.26 4.19
C PRO A 213 -15.30 -4.52 3.55
N LEU A 214 -15.11 -5.71 2.95
CA LEU A 214 -13.90 -6.00 2.18
C LEU A 214 -13.99 -5.37 0.79
N PRO A 215 -12.93 -4.69 0.29
CA PRO A 215 -12.89 -4.24 -1.09
C PRO A 215 -12.91 -5.43 -2.07
N PHE A 216 -13.24 -5.16 -3.33
CA PHE A 216 -13.18 -6.14 -4.42
C PHE A 216 -12.91 -5.42 -5.74
N HIS A 217 -12.27 -6.09 -6.70
CA HIS A 217 -11.82 -5.47 -7.95
C HIS A 217 -12.96 -4.90 -8.81
N GLY A 218 -14.15 -5.50 -8.74
CA GLY A 218 -15.32 -5.07 -9.49
C GLY A 218 -16.06 -3.86 -8.90
N MET A 219 -15.60 -3.26 -7.81
CA MET A 219 -16.27 -2.12 -7.19
C MET A 219 -15.93 -0.82 -7.93
N THR A 220 -16.90 0.08 -8.08
CA THR A 220 -16.70 1.38 -8.73
C THR A 220 -15.85 2.32 -7.85
N LYS A 221 -16.06 2.27 -6.54
CA LYS A 221 -15.30 3.02 -5.55
C LYS A 221 -15.31 2.31 -4.20
N TYR A 222 -14.37 2.66 -3.34
CA TYR A 222 -14.38 2.25 -1.95
C TYR A 222 -14.56 3.46 -1.03
N PRO A 223 -15.41 3.39 0.01
CA PRO A 223 -16.34 2.31 0.30
C PRO A 223 -17.44 2.28 -0.75
N TYR A 224 -17.82 1.08 -1.16
CA TYR A 224 -18.95 0.89 -2.05
C TYR A 224 -20.26 1.04 -1.27
N THR A 225 -21.32 1.41 -1.97
CA THR A 225 -22.66 1.60 -1.41
C THR A 225 -23.68 0.79 -2.20
N ASN A 226 -24.83 0.48 -1.59
CA ASN A 226 -25.95 -0.17 -2.27
C ASN A 226 -26.21 0.49 -3.64
N PRO A 227 -26.32 -0.29 -4.75
CA PRO A 227 -26.46 -1.75 -4.82
C PRO A 227 -25.17 -2.57 -4.91
N GLU A 228 -23.99 -1.94 -4.88
CA GLU A 228 -22.73 -2.68 -4.86
C GLU A 228 -22.53 -3.40 -3.51
N ALA A 229 -22.07 -4.64 -3.58
CA ALA A 229 -21.72 -5.45 -2.42
C ALA A 229 -20.59 -6.41 -2.79
N TYR A 230 -19.75 -6.77 -1.81
CA TYR A 230 -18.76 -7.83 -1.97
C TYR A 230 -19.47 -9.11 -2.48
N PRO A 231 -19.14 -9.62 -3.69
CA PRO A 231 -19.95 -10.67 -4.30
C PRO A 231 -19.87 -11.97 -3.50
N MET A 232 -20.96 -12.35 -2.83
CA MET A 232 -20.98 -13.45 -1.87
C MET A 232 -21.37 -14.78 -2.53
N THR A 233 -20.41 -15.47 -3.13
CA THR A 233 -20.60 -16.82 -3.69
C THR A 233 -20.46 -17.91 -2.62
N ALA A 234 -20.85 -19.15 -2.95
CA ALA A 234 -20.61 -20.29 -2.05
C ALA A 234 -19.11 -20.52 -1.77
N ALA A 235 -18.27 -20.37 -2.80
CA ALA A 235 -16.81 -20.49 -2.66
C ALA A 235 -16.23 -19.40 -1.74
N ARG A 236 -16.69 -18.14 -1.87
CA ARG A 236 -16.23 -17.04 -1.01
C ARG A 236 -16.68 -17.21 0.44
N ARG A 237 -17.90 -17.70 0.69
CA ARG A 237 -18.34 -18.08 2.04
C ARG A 237 -17.44 -19.16 2.64
N ALA A 238 -17.18 -20.23 1.89
CA ALA A 238 -16.30 -21.31 2.34
C ALA A 238 -14.87 -20.82 2.64
N TYR A 239 -14.34 -19.92 1.82
CA TYR A 239 -13.06 -19.25 2.09
C TYR A 239 -13.10 -18.47 3.41
N MET A 240 -14.12 -17.62 3.61
CA MET A 240 -14.23 -16.82 4.83
C MET A 240 -14.35 -17.70 6.09
N ASP A 241 -15.13 -18.78 6.02
CA ASP A 241 -15.28 -19.72 7.14
C ASP A 241 -13.99 -20.49 7.43
N ARG A 242 -13.27 -20.91 6.39
CA ARG A 242 -12.02 -21.69 6.50
C ARG A 242 -10.82 -20.85 6.93
N TYR A 243 -10.73 -19.61 6.43
CA TYR A 243 -9.56 -18.77 6.62
C TYR A 243 -9.78 -17.65 7.62
N ASN A 244 -10.91 -16.95 7.61
CA ASN A 244 -11.06 -15.71 8.37
C ASN A 244 -11.56 -16.00 9.79
N THR A 245 -10.71 -16.66 10.59
CA THR A 245 -11.07 -17.16 11.93
C THR A 245 -10.37 -16.43 13.07
N ARG A 246 -9.39 -15.56 12.80
CA ARG A 246 -8.80 -14.69 13.84
C ARG A 246 -9.71 -13.49 14.06
N LEU A 247 -10.51 -13.54 15.14
CA LEU A 247 -11.41 -12.46 15.51
C LEU A 247 -10.69 -11.42 16.39
N VAL A 248 -10.74 -10.16 15.98
CA VAL A 248 -10.36 -9.01 16.79
C VAL A 248 -11.63 -8.30 17.25
N THR A 249 -11.86 -8.27 18.55
CA THR A 249 -13.03 -7.65 19.19
C THR A 249 -12.70 -6.36 19.94
N THR A 250 -11.42 -5.99 20.05
CA THR A 250 -11.01 -4.82 20.81
C THR A 250 -11.41 -3.56 20.05
N GLU A 251 -12.56 -3.01 20.42
CA GLU A 251 -12.90 -1.63 20.14
C GLU A 251 -11.89 -0.74 20.89
N ILE A 252 -11.23 0.19 20.19
CA ILE A 252 -10.69 1.35 20.90
C ILE A 252 -11.92 2.02 21.51
N PRO A 253 -12.03 2.15 22.85
CA PRO A 253 -13.21 2.75 23.45
C PRO A 253 -13.40 4.13 22.84
N SER A 254 -14.61 4.46 22.40
CA SER A 254 -14.87 5.84 21.96
C SER A 254 -14.61 6.79 23.13
N ILE A 255 -14.21 8.03 22.83
CA ILE A 255 -14.06 9.08 23.86
C ILE A 255 -15.33 9.16 24.73
N ASP A 256 -16.51 8.99 24.13
CA ASP A 256 -17.78 9.01 24.85
C ASP A 256 -17.92 7.86 25.86
N THR A 257 -17.36 6.69 25.54
CA THR A 257 -17.35 5.51 26.41
C THR A 257 -16.42 5.73 27.61
N ILE A 258 -15.29 6.41 27.41
CA ILE A 258 -14.36 6.78 28.50
C ILE A 258 -15.01 7.82 29.42
N LEU A 259 -15.67 8.84 28.86
CA LEU A 259 -16.34 9.90 29.63
C LEU A 259 -17.55 9.38 30.44
N THR A 260 -18.33 8.44 29.89
CA THR A 260 -19.43 7.80 30.62
C THR A 260 -18.94 6.82 31.69
N SER A 261 -17.84 6.11 31.47
CA SER A 261 -17.25 5.22 32.48
C SER A 261 -16.70 5.98 33.69
N THR A 262 -16.09 7.15 33.47
CA THR A 262 -15.60 8.04 34.55
C THR A 262 -16.76 8.71 35.29
N ALA A 263 -17.83 9.12 34.60
CA ALA A 263 -19.04 9.62 35.26
C ALA A 263 -19.72 8.56 36.16
N ASN A 264 -19.72 7.29 35.75
CA ASN A 264 -20.27 6.18 36.52
C ASN A 264 -19.41 5.76 37.73
N LEU A 265 -18.10 5.95 37.66
CA LEU A 265 -17.18 5.76 38.81
C LEU A 265 -17.37 6.86 39.86
N VAL A 266 -17.57 8.12 39.44
CA VAL A 266 -17.85 9.24 40.34
C VAL A 266 -19.22 9.06 41.02
N SER A 267 -20.26 8.63 40.29
CA SER A 267 -21.60 8.43 40.85
C SER A 267 -21.71 7.25 41.82
N LYS A 268 -20.93 6.17 41.62
CA LYS A 268 -20.80 5.08 42.60
C LYS A 268 -20.08 5.53 43.88
N SER A 269 -19.00 6.32 43.75
CA SER A 269 -18.27 6.84 44.93
C SER A 269 -19.11 7.78 45.81
N GLN A 270 -20.12 8.45 45.24
CA GLN A 270 -21.02 9.35 45.97
C GLN A 270 -22.18 8.60 46.64
N ARG A 271 -22.62 7.45 46.13
CA ARG A 271 -23.66 6.63 46.78
C ARG A 271 -23.18 5.87 48.00
N GLU A 272 -21.88 5.61 48.11
CA GLU A 272 -21.27 4.94 49.28
C GLU A 272 -20.90 5.92 50.42
N ARG A 273 -21.11 7.23 50.24
CA ARG A 273 -20.78 8.28 51.24
C ARG A 273 -22.01 8.98 51.84
N ALA A 274 -23.19 8.36 51.81
CA ALA A 274 -24.34 8.86 52.57
C ALA A 274 -24.38 8.21 53.97
N PRO A 275 -24.20 8.97 55.07
CA PRO A 275 -24.34 8.41 56.41
C PRO A 275 -25.82 8.11 56.74
N ARG A 276 -26.03 7.05 57.54
CA ARG A 276 -27.32 6.75 58.18
C ARG A 276 -27.69 7.81 59.21
#